data_AF-A0A0S3PZC5-F1
#
_entry.id   AF-A0A0S3PZC5-F1
#
_cell.length_a   1.000
_cell.length_b   1.000
_cell.length_c   1.000
_cell.angle_alpha   90.00
_cell.angle_beta   90.00
_cell.angle_gamma   90.00
#
_symmetry.space_group_name_H-M   'P 1'
#
loop_
_entity.id
_entity.type
_entity.pdbx_description
1 polymer ?
#
loop_
_entity_poly.entity_id
_entity_poly.type
_entity_poly.pdbx_seq_one_letter_code
_entity_poly.pdbx_strand_id
1 'polypeptide(L)'
;MSCEDDDEQSEIWERLYEQILSLLSRYGVDNAFGDGDCFLVDDNYGWKRHHVEVHQFHMFRPDIVAKVRSLLDEFPEWQIVMQIGVVGTEAWPNMGLTIRKHEIIEVLRREMLPEPFKNYQYPGARPGTEYD
;
A
#
# COMPACT_ATOMS: atom_id res chain seq x y z
N MET A 1 -7.29 -30.40 -3.17
CA MET A 1 -7.21 -29.13 -2.42
C MET A 1 -6.59 -28.13 -3.36
N SER A 2 -7.41 -27.50 -4.22
CA SER A 2 -6.92 -26.63 -5.31
C SER A 2 -7.99 -25.70 -5.89
N CYS A 3 -9.26 -25.83 -5.51
CA CYS A 3 -10.32 -24.93 -6.00
C CYS A 3 -10.89 -24.09 -4.84
N GLU A 4 -11.14 -24.71 -3.68
CA GLU A 4 -11.70 -24.04 -2.50
C GLU A 4 -10.78 -22.94 -1.95
N ASP A 5 -9.46 -23.15 -1.96
CA ASP A 5 -8.49 -22.16 -1.49
C ASP A 5 -8.37 -20.96 -2.45
N ASP A 6 -8.55 -21.18 -3.75
CA ASP A 6 -8.50 -20.14 -4.79
C ASP A 6 -9.79 -19.28 -4.77
N ASP A 7 -10.94 -19.91 -4.51
CA ASP A 7 -12.22 -19.23 -4.35
C ASP A 7 -12.21 -18.35 -3.08
N GLU A 8 -11.76 -18.87 -1.94
CA GLU A 8 -11.65 -18.08 -0.69
C GLU A 8 -10.65 -16.92 -0.84
N GLN A 9 -9.51 -17.15 -1.50
CA GLN A 9 -8.53 -16.09 -1.76
C GLN A 9 -9.15 -14.98 -2.61
N SER A 10 -9.88 -15.34 -3.66
CA SER A 10 -10.51 -14.38 -4.57
C SER A 10 -11.59 -13.55 -3.86
N GLU A 11 -12.44 -14.19 -3.05
CA GLU A 11 -13.46 -13.50 -2.27
C GLU A 11 -12.87 -12.51 -1.27
N ILE A 12 -11.79 -12.89 -0.58
CA ILE A 12 -11.11 -11.98 0.35
C ILE A 12 -10.41 -10.86 -0.42
N TRP A 13 -9.79 -11.17 -1.55
CA TRP A 13 -9.14 -10.19 -2.42
C TRP A 13 -10.13 -9.10 -2.84
N GLU A 14 -11.29 -9.47 -3.36
CA GLU A 14 -12.31 -8.52 -3.81
C GLU A 14 -12.82 -7.64 -2.66
N ARG A 15 -13.12 -8.25 -1.52
CA ARG A 15 -13.61 -7.51 -0.34
C ARG A 15 -12.58 -6.52 0.18
N LEU A 16 -11.31 -6.92 0.27
CA LEU A 16 -10.25 -6.05 0.73
C LEU A 16 -9.94 -4.95 -0.31
N TYR A 17 -9.96 -5.29 -1.61
CA TYR A 17 -9.85 -4.32 -2.71
C TYR A 17 -10.89 -3.21 -2.59
N GLU A 18 -12.18 -3.56 -2.44
CA GLU A 18 -13.26 -2.58 -2.29
C GLU A 18 -13.08 -1.70 -1.04
N GLN A 19 -12.66 -2.28 0.07
CA GLN A 19 -12.40 -1.53 1.31
C GLN A 19 -11.23 -0.55 1.15
N ILE A 20 -10.14 -0.96 0.48
CA ILE A 20 -9.00 -0.10 0.21
C ILE A 20 -9.43 1.05 -0.71
N LEU A 21 -10.10 0.73 -1.83
CA LEU A 21 -10.56 1.74 -2.79
C LEU A 21 -11.52 2.75 -2.14
N SER A 22 -12.49 2.26 -1.36
CA SER A 22 -13.44 3.10 -0.60
C SER A 22 -12.76 3.98 0.45
N LEU A 23 -11.64 3.52 1.03
CA LEU A 23 -10.86 4.31 1.97
C LEU A 23 -10.02 5.37 1.26
N LEU A 24 -9.24 4.99 0.24
CA LEU A 24 -8.29 5.86 -0.44
C LEU A 24 -8.98 6.96 -1.26
N SER A 25 -10.13 6.67 -1.86
CA SER A 25 -10.95 7.64 -2.59
C SER A 25 -11.42 8.84 -1.75
N ARG A 26 -11.30 8.77 -0.41
CA ARG A 26 -11.60 9.89 0.50
C ARG A 26 -10.46 10.89 0.62
N TYR A 27 -9.25 10.51 0.19
CA TYR A 27 -8.03 11.31 0.33
C TYR A 27 -7.45 11.74 -1.00
N GLY A 28 -7.70 10.98 -2.06
CA GLY A 28 -7.17 11.27 -3.38
C GLY A 28 -7.94 10.58 -4.50
N VAL A 29 -7.48 10.83 -5.72
CA VAL A 29 -8.02 10.27 -6.96
C VAL A 29 -7.25 9.02 -7.33
N ASP A 30 -7.97 7.91 -7.49
CA ASP A 30 -7.43 6.68 -8.06
C ASP A 30 -7.33 6.80 -9.59
N ASN A 31 -6.14 6.59 -10.15
CA ASN A 31 -5.90 6.70 -11.60
C ASN A 31 -4.68 5.89 -12.07
N ALA A 32 -4.93 4.86 -12.87
CA ALA A 32 -3.92 3.99 -13.46
C ALA A 32 -2.91 4.66 -14.41
N PHE A 33 -3.19 5.87 -14.90
CA PHE A 33 -2.34 6.58 -15.87
C PHE A 33 -1.37 7.57 -15.21
N GLY A 34 -1.41 7.72 -13.88
CA GLY A 34 -0.53 8.64 -13.15
C GLY A 34 -1.08 10.03 -12.90
N ASP A 35 -2.25 10.35 -13.44
CA ASP A 35 -2.87 11.69 -13.32
C ASP A 35 -3.63 11.88 -11.99
N GLY A 36 -3.63 10.85 -11.13
CA GLY A 36 -4.23 10.84 -9.80
C GLY A 36 -3.21 10.86 -8.67
N ASP A 37 -3.69 10.63 -7.46
CA ASP A 37 -2.88 10.60 -6.23
C ASP A 37 -2.32 9.21 -5.93
N CYS A 38 -3.05 8.18 -6.35
CA CYS A 38 -2.64 6.78 -6.27
C CYS A 38 -3.27 5.95 -7.39
N PHE A 39 -2.88 4.69 -7.48
CA PHE A 39 -3.54 3.65 -8.26
C PHE A 39 -3.52 2.35 -7.47
N LEU A 40 -4.69 1.81 -7.15
CA LEU A 40 -4.83 0.47 -6.61
C LEU A 40 -4.85 -0.54 -7.77
N VAL A 41 -3.82 -1.40 -7.83
CA VAL A 41 -3.71 -2.43 -8.87
C VAL A 41 -4.87 -3.41 -8.75
N ASP A 42 -5.59 -3.60 -9.86
CA ASP A 42 -6.80 -4.41 -9.99
C ASP A 42 -6.55 -5.86 -10.43
N ASP A 43 -5.29 -6.24 -10.61
CA ASP A 43 -4.90 -7.61 -10.93
C ASP A 43 -4.72 -8.47 -9.66
N ASN A 44 -5.49 -9.55 -9.55
CA ASN A 44 -5.28 -10.58 -8.54
C ASN A 44 -4.29 -11.66 -9.05
N TYR A 45 -3.03 -11.56 -8.63
CA TYR A 45 -1.98 -12.55 -8.94
C TYR A 45 -1.98 -13.80 -8.04
N GLY A 46 -3.01 -13.99 -7.22
CA GLY A 46 -3.12 -15.13 -6.28
C GLY A 46 -2.28 -14.97 -5.00
N TRP A 47 -1.67 -13.81 -4.77
CA TRP A 47 -0.95 -13.51 -3.53
C TRP A 47 -1.89 -12.88 -2.51
N LYS A 48 -1.67 -13.13 -1.21
CA LYS A 48 -2.37 -12.43 -0.10
C LYS A 48 -1.85 -10.99 0.06
N ARG A 49 -1.93 -10.19 -1.00
CA ARG A 49 -1.36 -8.85 -1.11
C ARG A 49 -2.15 -7.96 -2.05
N HIS A 50 -2.36 -6.70 -1.67
CA HIS A 50 -2.70 -5.62 -2.60
C HIS A 50 -1.52 -4.68 -2.83
N HIS A 51 -1.46 -4.11 -4.02
CA HIS A 51 -0.45 -3.13 -4.41
C HIS A 51 -1.15 -1.80 -4.71
N VAL A 52 -0.72 -0.75 -4.02
CA VAL A 52 -1.08 0.64 -4.26
C VAL A 52 0.15 1.37 -4.78
N GLU A 53 0.09 1.85 -6.01
CA GLU A 53 1.05 2.81 -6.52
C GLU A 53 0.68 4.21 -6.01
N VAL A 54 1.63 4.92 -5.44
CA VAL A 54 1.44 6.24 -4.84
C VAL A 54 2.15 7.26 -5.71
N HIS A 55 1.37 8.16 -6.29
CA HIS A 55 1.85 9.21 -7.19
C HIS A 55 2.03 10.54 -6.45
N GLN A 56 1.29 10.75 -5.36
CA GLN A 56 1.38 11.93 -4.51
C GLN A 56 1.71 11.59 -3.05
N PHE A 57 2.77 12.18 -2.51
CA PHE A 57 3.31 11.84 -1.19
C PHE A 57 2.34 12.10 -0.02
N HIS A 58 1.29 12.90 -0.20
CA HIS A 58 0.30 13.09 0.86
C HIS A 58 -0.49 11.81 1.19
N MET A 59 -0.53 10.84 0.28
CA MET A 59 -1.13 9.53 0.54
C MET A 59 -0.35 8.73 1.62
N PHE A 60 0.92 9.07 1.85
CA PHE A 60 1.74 8.51 2.92
C PHE A 60 1.54 9.18 4.28
N ARG A 61 0.56 10.07 4.45
CA ARG A 61 0.29 10.67 5.76
C ARG A 61 0.06 9.60 6.83
N PRO A 62 0.59 9.77 8.05
CA PRO A 62 0.47 8.77 9.11
C PRO A 62 -0.99 8.39 9.42
N ASP A 63 -1.92 9.34 9.34
CA ASP A 63 -3.35 9.07 9.59
C ASP A 63 -4.00 8.23 8.48
N ILE A 64 -3.54 8.34 7.23
CA ILE A 64 -4.00 7.50 6.11
C ILE A 64 -3.44 6.08 6.29
N VAL A 65 -2.13 5.97 6.50
CA VAL A 65 -1.44 4.68 6.71
C VAL A 65 -2.03 3.92 7.91
N ALA A 66 -2.36 4.62 9.00
CA ALA A 66 -3.01 4.00 10.16
C ALA A 66 -4.39 3.42 9.80
N LYS A 67 -5.20 4.13 8.99
CA LYS A 67 -6.50 3.64 8.54
C LYS A 67 -6.36 2.46 7.57
N VAL A 68 -5.39 2.51 6.65
CA VAL A 68 -5.09 1.39 5.76
C VAL A 68 -4.72 0.15 6.58
N ARG A 69 -3.86 0.30 7.60
CA ARG A 69 -3.50 -0.78 8.51
C ARG A 69 -4.71 -1.37 9.24
N SER A 70 -5.66 -0.55 9.68
CA SER A 70 -6.86 -1.04 10.39
C SER A 70 -7.76 -1.94 9.53
N LEU A 71 -7.71 -1.83 8.19
CA LEU A 71 -8.43 -2.76 7.32
C LEU A 71 -7.95 -4.20 7.51
N LEU A 72 -6.66 -4.38 7.83
CA LEU A 72 -6.04 -5.70 8.02
C LEU A 72 -6.41 -6.34 9.37
N ASP A 73 -7.19 -5.69 10.23
CA ASP A 73 -7.70 -6.32 11.44
C ASP A 73 -8.62 -7.50 11.12
N GLU A 74 -9.42 -7.36 10.05
CA GLU A 74 -10.30 -8.40 9.49
C GLU A 74 -9.54 -9.42 8.63
N PHE A 75 -8.37 -9.06 8.10
CA PHE A 75 -7.58 -9.86 7.15
C PHE A 75 -6.13 -10.05 7.62
N PRO A 76 -5.88 -10.75 8.74
CA PRO A 76 -4.59 -10.78 9.42
C PRO A 76 -3.43 -11.37 8.61
N GLU A 77 -3.73 -12.22 7.62
CA GLU A 77 -2.75 -12.85 6.72
C GLU A 77 -2.43 -12.02 5.49
N TRP A 78 -3.16 -10.93 5.27
CA TRP A 78 -3.00 -10.07 4.10
C TRP A 78 -2.05 -8.91 4.39
N GLN A 79 -1.46 -8.40 3.32
CA GLN A 79 -0.63 -7.20 3.37
C GLN A 79 -0.99 -6.21 2.27
N ILE A 80 -0.73 -4.93 2.54
CA ILE A 80 -0.94 -3.85 1.57
C ILE A 80 0.43 -3.21 1.34
N VAL A 81 0.87 -3.19 0.08
CA VAL A 81 2.12 -2.53 -0.31
C VAL A 81 1.76 -1.19 -0.92
N MET A 82 2.21 -0.11 -0.29
CA MET A 82 2.11 1.25 -0.84
C MET A 82 3.47 1.65 -1.38
N GLN A 83 3.66 1.57 -2.70
CA GLN A 83 4.92 1.83 -3.37
C GLN A 83 4.89 3.21 -4.05
N ILE A 84 6.00 3.93 -4.06
CA ILE A 84 6.12 5.18 -4.82
C ILE A 84 6.16 4.86 -6.32
N GLY A 85 5.20 5.38 -7.08
CA GLY A 85 5.01 5.15 -8.51
C GLY A 85 4.99 6.46 -9.32
N VAL A 86 5.90 7.40 -9.03
CA VAL A 86 5.86 8.73 -9.68
C VAL A 86 6.10 8.60 -11.20
N VAL A 87 5.06 8.88 -11.98
CA VAL A 87 5.10 8.80 -13.45
C VAL A 87 6.15 9.74 -14.04
N GLY A 88 6.87 9.25 -15.05
CA GLY A 88 7.92 9.99 -15.76
C GLY A 88 9.29 9.98 -15.07
N THR A 89 9.45 9.18 -14.01
CA THR A 89 10.72 9.08 -13.29
C THR A 89 11.20 7.63 -13.20
N GLU A 90 11.88 7.16 -14.25
CA GLU A 90 12.56 5.84 -14.31
C GLU A 90 13.62 5.64 -13.18
N ALA A 91 13.88 6.66 -12.35
CA ALA A 91 15.00 6.73 -11.41
C ALA A 91 14.63 6.57 -9.93
N TRP A 92 13.34 6.40 -9.56
CA TRP A 92 13.02 6.18 -8.15
C TRP A 92 13.37 4.73 -7.76
N PRO A 93 14.15 4.54 -6.69
CA PRO A 93 14.38 3.22 -6.16
C PRO A 93 13.05 2.62 -5.69
N ASN A 94 12.95 1.29 -5.70
CA ASN A 94 11.79 0.60 -5.14
C ASN A 94 11.67 0.96 -3.65
N MET A 95 10.70 1.80 -3.33
CA MET A 95 10.52 2.42 -2.03
C MET A 95 9.04 2.54 -1.71
N GLY A 96 8.73 2.39 -0.44
CA GLY A 96 7.35 2.43 0.01
C GLY A 96 7.19 1.88 1.42
N LEU A 97 5.95 1.49 1.71
CA LEU A 97 5.56 0.84 2.94
C LEU A 97 4.93 -0.52 2.63
N THR A 98 5.40 -1.56 3.30
CA THR A 98 4.66 -2.82 3.39
C THR A 98 3.90 -2.82 4.71
N ILE A 99 2.58 -2.83 4.64
CA ILE A 99 1.68 -2.74 5.78
C ILE A 99 1.14 -4.14 6.06
N ARG A 100 1.39 -4.63 7.26
CA ARG A 100 0.82 -5.86 7.82
C ARG A 100 -0.01 -5.49 9.06
N LYS A 101 -0.86 -6.40 9.52
CA LYS A 101 -1.63 -6.18 10.76
C LYS A 101 -0.73 -5.79 11.95
N HIS A 102 0.36 -6.52 12.14
CA HIS A 102 1.20 -6.42 13.32
C HIS A 102 2.39 -5.46 13.16
N GLU A 103 2.77 -5.11 11.93
CA GLU A 103 3.95 -4.29 11.65
C GLU A 103 3.77 -3.44 10.39
N ILE A 104 4.57 -2.37 10.31
CA ILE A 104 4.79 -1.63 9.08
C ILE A 104 6.27 -1.75 8.77
N ILE A 105 6.59 -2.18 7.56
CA ILE A 105 7.96 -2.26 7.06
C ILE A 105 8.18 -1.06 6.17
N GLU A 106 9.15 -0.24 6.53
CA GLU A 106 9.44 1.01 5.83
C GLU A 106 10.72 0.88 5.01
N VAL A 107 10.59 1.06 3.70
CA VAL A 107 11.70 1.12 2.74
C VAL A 107 11.70 2.49 2.07
N LEU A 108 11.58 3.56 2.86
CA LEU A 108 11.60 4.94 2.36
C LEU A 108 13.00 5.55 2.53
N ARG A 109 13.61 6.04 1.44
CA ARG A 109 14.81 6.89 1.50
C ARG A 109 14.39 8.31 1.86
N ARG A 110 14.34 8.60 3.16
CA ARG A 110 13.85 9.87 3.72
C ARG A 110 14.57 11.09 3.14
N GLU A 111 15.84 10.95 2.79
CA GLU A 111 16.65 11.99 2.13
C GLU A 111 16.14 12.40 0.75
N MET A 112 15.40 11.54 0.05
CA MET A 112 14.81 11.82 -1.26
C MET A 112 13.40 12.39 -1.17
N LEU A 113 12.76 12.32 0.01
CA LEU A 113 11.40 12.80 0.19
C LEU A 113 11.39 14.32 0.43
N PRO A 114 10.44 15.06 -0.18
CA PRO A 114 10.25 16.47 0.14
C PRO A 114 9.70 16.65 1.57
N GLU A 115 9.87 17.84 2.12
CA GLU A 115 9.15 18.24 3.32
C GLU A 115 7.64 18.40 3.01
N PRO A 116 6.73 18.07 3.95
CA PRO A 116 6.98 17.55 5.30
C PRO A 116 7.17 16.01 5.39
N PHE A 117 7.05 15.30 4.27
CA PHE A 117 6.96 13.83 4.21
C PHE A 117 8.19 13.11 4.75
N LYS A 118 9.36 13.76 4.63
CA LYS A 118 10.62 13.30 5.22
C LYS A 118 10.52 12.97 6.71
N ASN A 119 9.68 13.70 7.45
CA ASN A 119 9.55 13.62 8.90
C ASN A 119 8.35 12.77 9.38
N TYR A 120 7.60 12.15 8.46
CA TYR A 120 6.48 11.30 8.86
C TYR A 120 6.94 10.07 9.64
N GLN A 121 6.29 9.79 10.76
CA GLN A 121 6.55 8.60 11.56
C GLN A 121 5.32 7.70 11.56
N TYR A 122 5.55 6.41 11.38
CA TYR A 122 4.50 5.39 11.41
C TYR A 122 4.65 4.58 12.70
N PRO A 123 3.70 4.68 13.65
CA PRO A 123 3.81 3.97 14.92
C PRO A 123 3.98 2.45 14.75
N GLY A 124 5.04 1.91 15.36
CA GLY A 124 5.38 0.49 15.26
C GLY A 124 6.02 0.08 13.94
N ALA A 125 6.44 1.03 13.09
CA ALA A 125 7.20 0.71 11.90
C ALA A 125 8.65 0.34 12.22
N ARG A 126 9.21 -0.55 11.42
CA ARG A 126 10.64 -0.88 11.41
C ARG A 126 11.23 -0.64 10.02
N PRO A 127 12.56 -0.43 9.92
CA PRO A 127 13.24 -0.45 8.63
C PRO A 127 13.06 -1.81 7.94
N GLY A 128 12.88 -1.79 6.62
CA GLY A 128 12.94 -3.00 5.81
C GLY A 128 14.36 -3.52 5.63
N THR A 129 14.45 -4.80 5.33
CA THR A 129 15.69 -5.55 5.10
C THR A 129 15.68 -6.15 3.69
N GLU A 130 16.78 -6.79 3.28
CA GLU A 130 16.87 -7.49 1.99
C GLU A 130 15.97 -8.73 1.88
N TYR A 131 15.30 -9.11 2.97
CA TYR A 131 14.46 -10.31 3.07
C TYR A 131 12.95 -10.01 3.15
N ASP A 132 12.54 -8.74 3.05
CA ASP A 132 11.15 -8.29 3.19
C ASP A 132 10.40 -8.12 1.85
#